data_AF-A0A7Y2CWL0-F1
#
_entry.id   AF-A0A7Y2CWL0-F1
#
_cell.length_a   1.000
_cell.length_b   1.000
_cell.length_c   1.000
_cell.angle_alpha   90.00
_cell.angle_beta   90.00
_cell.angle_gamma   90.00
#
_symmetry.space_group_name_H-M   'P 1'
#
loop_
_entity.id
_entity.type
_entity.pdbx_description
1 polymer ?
#
loop_
_entity_poly.entity_id
_entity_poly.type
_entity_poly.pdbx_seq_one_letter_code
_entity_poly.pdbx_strand_id
1 'polypeptide(L)' 'MPFKNILLTLSACGILAACGDTIGEQALGGAAVGAGAAAITSGSLAQGAAIGAAGNVAYCQLYPGRCN' A
#
# COMPACT_ATOMS: atom_id res chain seq x y z
N MET A 1 23.24 -13.12 0.96
CA MET A 1 21.77 -13.05 0.89
C MET A 1 21.14 -11.98 1.82
N PRO A 2 21.70 -10.77 2.04
CA PRO A 2 21.06 -9.77 2.90
C PRO A 2 19.93 -9.00 2.20
N PHE A 3 19.99 -8.87 0.88
CA PHE A 3 19.05 -8.07 0.08
C PHE A 3 17.60 -8.54 0.16
N LYS A 4 17.35 -9.86 0.22
CA LYS A 4 15.99 -10.40 0.28
C LYS A 4 15.33 -10.09 1.63
N ASN A 5 16.10 -10.14 2.71
CA ASN A 5 15.62 -9.83 4.06
C ASN A 5 15.39 -8.33 4.23
N ILE A 6 16.27 -7.47 3.67
CA ILE A 6 16.09 -6.00 3.69
C ILE A 6 14.83 -5.59 2.93
N LEU A 7 14.56 -6.19 1.77
CA LEU A 7 13.34 -5.91 0.99
C LEU A 7 12.06 -6.29 1.75
N LEU A 8 12.12 -7.40 2.50
CA LEU A 8 10.99 -7.89 3.29
C LEU A 8 10.69 -6.98 4.49
N THR A 9 11.73 -6.51 5.19
CA THR A 9 11.59 -5.56 6.31
C THR A 9 11.14 -4.19 5.83
N LEU A 10 11.66 -3.72 4.68
CA LEU A 10 11.22 -2.46 4.08
C LEU A 10 9.78 -2.55 3.56
N SER A 11 9.36 -3.70 3.04
CA SER A 11 7.97 -3.95 2.67
C SER A 11 7.07 -4.01 3.91
N ALA A 12 7.53 -4.61 5.02
CA ALA A 12 6.78 -4.62 6.27
C ALA A 12 6.60 -3.22 6.87
N CYS A 13 7.66 -2.40 6.90
CA CYS A 13 7.56 -1.00 7.31
C CYS A 13 6.80 -0.14 6.30
N GLY A 14 6.90 -0.44 5.00
CA GLY A 14 6.22 0.28 3.93
C GLY A 14 4.72 0.02 3.88
N ILE A 15 4.27 -1.20 4.23
CA ILE A 15 2.85 -1.53 4.43
C ILE A 15 2.31 -0.80 5.67
N LEU A 16 3.11 -0.65 6.71
CA LEU A 16 2.76 0.13 7.90
C LEU A 16 2.67 1.63 7.57
N ALA A 17 3.63 2.14 6.80
CA ALA A 17 3.65 3.51 6.30
C ALA A 17 2.56 3.79 5.25
N ALA A 18 2.02 2.76 4.59
CA ALA A 18 0.91 2.93 3.68
C ALA A 18 -0.32 3.48 4.41
N CYS A 19 -0.46 3.25 5.72
CA CYS A 19 -1.56 3.89 6.43
C CYS A 19 -1.35 5.36 6.78
N GLY A 20 -0.14 5.91 6.64
CA GLY A 20 0.15 7.33 6.80
C GLY A 20 -0.41 7.99 8.06
N ASP A 21 -0.22 9.29 8.20
CA ASP A 21 -0.94 10.06 9.22
C ASP A 21 -2.23 10.68 8.64
N THR A 22 -2.23 10.89 7.31
CA THR A 22 -3.32 11.56 6.59
C THR A 22 -3.97 10.67 5.52
N ILE A 23 -5.22 10.97 5.17
CA ILE A 23 -5.98 10.31 4.08
C ILE A 23 -5.20 10.35 2.74
N GLY A 24 -4.44 11.43 2.49
CA GLY A 24 -3.65 11.58 1.27
C GLY A 24 -2.51 10.58 1.19
N GLU A 25 -1.77 10.40 2.29
CA GLU A 25 -0.72 9.38 2.38
C GLU A 25 -1.29 7.97 2.29
N GLN A 26 -2.46 7.73 2.90
CA GLN A 26 -3.21 6.47 2.77
C GLN A 26 -3.55 6.16 1.32
N ALA A 27 -4.11 7.13 0.62
CA ALA A 27 -4.48 6.98 -0.77
C ALA A 27 -3.24 6.75 -1.64
N LEU A 28 -2.15 7.49 -1.40
CA LEU A 28 -0.90 7.37 -2.16
C LEU A 28 -0.21 6.02 -1.94
N GLY A 29 -0.11 5.55 -0.69
CA GLY A 29 0.47 4.25 -0.35
C GLY A 29 -0.33 3.11 -0.96
N GLY A 30 -1.65 3.13 -0.78
CA GLY A 30 -2.56 2.17 -1.40
C GLY A 30 -2.53 2.20 -2.93
N ALA A 31 -2.50 3.39 -3.52
CA ALA A 31 -2.40 3.58 -4.97
C ALA A 31 -1.12 2.99 -5.53
N ALA A 32 0.02 3.25 -4.88
CA ALA A 32 1.32 2.76 -5.33
C ALA A 32 1.36 1.22 -5.32
N VAL A 33 0.88 0.59 -4.24
CA VAL A 33 0.80 -0.87 -4.14
C VAL A 33 -0.18 -1.44 -5.15
N GLY A 34 -1.37 -0.85 -5.28
CA GLY A 34 -2.40 -1.29 -6.22
C GLY A 34 -2.00 -1.12 -7.69
N ALA A 35 -1.31 -0.04 -8.03
CA ALA A 35 -0.74 0.18 -9.36
C ALA A 35 0.39 -0.81 -9.65
N GLY A 36 1.27 -1.04 -8.67
CA GLY A 36 2.34 -2.03 -8.79
C GLY A 36 1.79 -3.44 -9.01
N ALA A 37 0.75 -3.83 -8.26
CA ALA A 37 0.05 -5.10 -8.46
C ALA A 37 -0.55 -5.20 -9.86
N ALA A 38 -1.26 -4.17 -10.32
CA ALA A 38 -1.82 -4.13 -11.66
C ALA A 38 -0.75 -4.19 -12.76
N ALA A 39 0.42 -3.58 -12.55
CA ALA A 39 1.53 -3.64 -13.51
C ALA A 39 2.03 -5.08 -13.70
N ILE A 40 2.14 -5.85 -12.63
CA ILE A 40 2.63 -7.24 -12.67
C ILE A 40 1.57 -8.17 -13.26
N THR A 41 0.29 -7.91 -13.01
CA THR A 41 -0.82 -8.71 -13.54
C THR A 41 -1.29 -8.28 -14.93
N SER A 42 -0.60 -7.34 -15.60
CA SER A 42 -1.07 -6.71 -16.86
C SER A 42 -2.50 -6.15 -16.78
N GLY A 43 -2.91 -5.70 -15.60
CA GLY A 43 -4.18 -5.02 -15.38
C GLY A 43 -4.08 -3.51 -15.62
N SER A 44 -5.22 -2.83 -15.61
CA SER A 44 -5.25 -1.37 -15.73
C SER A 44 -4.62 -0.71 -14.51
N LEU A 45 -3.48 -0.02 -14.69
CA LEU A 45 -2.76 0.69 -13.63
C LEU A 45 -3.65 1.68 -12.87
N ALA A 46 -4.45 2.46 -13.60
CA ALA A 46 -5.37 3.43 -13.00
C ALA A 46 -6.44 2.75 -12.12
N GLN A 47 -6.96 1.61 -12.57
CA GLN A 47 -7.94 0.84 -11.80
C GLN A 47 -7.30 0.20 -10.57
N GLY A 48 -6.12 -0.41 -10.73
CA GLY A 48 -5.34 -0.95 -9.61
C GLY A 48 -4.99 0.10 -8.58
N ALA A 49 -4.55 1.28 -9.02
CA ALA A 49 -4.27 2.42 -8.16
C ALA A 49 -5.53 2.90 -7.41
N ALA A 50 -6.66 3.05 -8.11
CA ALA A 50 -7.89 3.50 -7.49
C ALA A 50 -8.42 2.51 -6.45
N ILE A 51 -8.42 1.21 -6.77
CA ILE A 51 -8.84 0.14 -5.85
C ILE A 51 -7.87 0.05 -4.66
N GLY A 52 -6.57 0.11 -4.91
CA GLY A 52 -5.55 0.06 -3.87
C GLY A 52 -5.63 1.26 -2.94
N ALA A 53 -5.82 2.48 -3.47
CA ALA A 53 -6.00 3.69 -2.68
C ALA A 53 -7.24 3.61 -1.79
N ALA A 54 -8.39 3.28 -2.38
CA ALA A 54 -9.66 3.18 -1.66
C ALA A 54 -9.62 2.06 -0.62
N GLY A 55 -9.08 0.90 -0.97
CA GLY A 55 -8.94 -0.24 -0.08
C GLY A 55 -8.02 0.05 1.09
N ASN A 56 -6.90 0.73 0.84
CA ASN A 56 -5.97 1.09 1.90
C ASN A 56 -6.55 2.15 2.84
N VAL A 57 -7.15 3.23 2.31
CA VAL A 57 -7.85 4.24 3.13
C VAL A 57 -8.93 3.58 3.97
N ALA A 58 -9.81 2.77 3.36
CA ALA A 58 -10.88 2.09 4.10
C ALA A 58 -10.31 1.16 5.18
N TYR A 59 -9.23 0.43 4.89
CA TYR A 59 -8.62 -0.48 5.86
C TYR A 59 -8.04 0.26 7.07
N CYS A 60 -7.29 1.34 6.84
CA CYS A 60 -6.71 2.15 7.92
C CYS A 60 -7.79 2.83 8.77
N GLN A 61 -8.90 3.26 8.15
CA GLN A 61 -10.04 3.86 8.87
C GLN A 61 -10.81 2.83 9.71
N LEU A 62 -10.97 1.61 9.20
CA LEU A 62 -11.68 0.54 9.91
C LEU A 62 -10.83 -0.11 11.00
N TYR A 63 -9.51 -0.11 10.85
CA TYR A 63 -8.58 -0.78 11.76
C TYR A 63 -7.40 0.13 12.16
N PRO A 64 -7.64 1.30 12.78
CA PRO A 64 -6.59 2.26 13.10
C PRO A 64 -5.48 1.69 14.00
N GLY A 65 -5.80 0.73 14.87
CA GLY A 65 -4.82 0.06 15.73
C GLY A 65 -3.99 -1.06 15.07
N ARG A 66 -4.28 -1.42 13.80
CA ARG A 66 -3.48 -2.38 13.01
C ARG A 66 -2.41 -1.70 12.16
N CYS A 67 -2.40 -0.38 12.18
CA CYS A 67 -1.71 0.50 11.25
C CYS A 67 -0.72 1.40 12.00
N ASN A 68 -0.10 0.85 13.07
CA ASN A 68 0.79 1.53 14.00
C ASN A 68 2.12 0.80 14.11
#